data_AF-A0A847R515-F1
#
_entry.id   AF-A0A847R515-F1
#
_cell.length_a   1.000
_cell.length_b   1.000
_cell.length_c   1.000
_cell.angle_alpha   90.00
_cell.angle_beta   90.00
_cell.angle_gamma   90.00
#
_symmetry.space_group_name_H-M   'P 1'
#
loop_
_entity.id
_entity.type
_entity.pdbx_description
1 polymer ?
#
loop_
_entity_poly.entity_id
_entity_poly.type
_entity_poly.pdbx_seq_one_letter_code
_entity_poly.pdbx_strand_id
1 'polypeptide(L)'
;MMVSQALTIVLDDELFEASVGDNLLALLLSQGADVRYGCRAGACGACRLYDASNGESILSCQTTVSSTMSLTRQTFAESSTFSLLSRVSLDDVSIELTLLGPSDEFFGDRVFVSLPSKELPKELPKETSAEQAHFYECMALNSAGTPLKVVLLKEYLSAEDWQRALVLSSNDTLAVQLSTGIRKGRLLFEMDIVDAPVVVISSPDNAVFESYWREALLDYTSRFLGHFALSSNHELTRSLTDDALVAFLQAALAGSERVALQLIYHGQSVSAKDWAILLRALRINPTQLHFVR
;
A
#
# COMPACT_ATOMS: atom_id res chain seq x y z
N MET A 1 25.10 -18.76 38.20
CA MET A 1 24.37 -19.26 37.01
C MET A 1 23.03 -18.54 36.99
N MET A 2 22.85 -17.59 36.08
CA MET A 2 21.52 -16.99 35.87
C MET A 2 20.69 -18.02 35.10
N VAL A 3 19.54 -18.40 35.66
CA VAL A 3 18.56 -19.24 34.98
C VAL A 3 17.97 -18.37 33.87
N SER A 4 18.26 -18.68 32.60
CA SER A 4 17.57 -18.03 31.48
C SER A 4 16.09 -18.38 31.61
N GLN A 5 15.24 -17.38 31.86
CA GLN A 5 13.79 -17.57 31.82
C GLN A 5 13.41 -17.79 30.36
N ALA A 6 13.04 -19.03 30.03
CA ALA A 6 12.44 -19.34 28.75
C ALA A 6 11.06 -18.66 28.67
N LEU A 7 10.91 -17.81 27.66
CA LEU A 7 9.67 -17.14 27.31
C LEU A 7 9.13 -17.73 26.01
N THR A 8 7.84 -17.54 25.77
CA THR A 8 7.21 -17.98 24.53
C THR A 8 6.71 -16.75 23.77
N ILE A 9 7.00 -16.68 22.49
CA ILE A 9 6.41 -15.71 21.57
C ILE A 9 5.43 -16.48 20.70
N VAL A 10 4.18 -16.05 20.68
CA VAL A 10 3.17 -16.56 19.74
C VAL A 10 3.13 -15.60 18.55
N LEU A 11 3.24 -16.09 17.32
CA LEU A 11 3.10 -15.29 16.10
C LEU A 11 2.16 -16.00 15.13
N ASP A 12 0.97 -15.42 14.89
CA ASP A 12 -0.07 -16.05 14.05
C ASP A 12 -0.31 -17.53 14.41
N ASP A 13 -0.51 -17.80 15.70
CA ASP A 13 -0.70 -19.13 16.32
C ASP A 13 0.54 -20.07 16.29
N GLU A 14 1.67 -19.64 15.73
CA GLU A 14 2.95 -20.38 15.80
C GLU A 14 3.73 -20.02 17.07
N LEU A 15 4.36 -21.01 17.71
CA LEU A 15 5.10 -20.84 18.97
C LEU A 15 6.61 -20.78 18.73
N PHE A 16 7.27 -19.78 19.32
CA PHE A 16 8.71 -19.56 19.26
C PHE A 16 9.28 -19.46 20.67
N GLU A 17 10.39 -20.15 20.92
CA GLU A 17 11.09 -20.08 22.21
C GLU A 17 11.98 -18.84 22.25
N ALA A 18 11.98 -18.10 23.36
CA ALA A 18 12.74 -16.86 23.50
C ALA A 18 13.49 -16.82 24.82
N SER A 19 14.64 -16.16 24.85
CA SER A 19 15.28 -15.73 26.09
C SER A 19 15.03 -14.25 26.33
N VAL A 20 14.90 -13.87 27.60
CA VAL A 20 14.88 -12.46 27.99
C VAL A 20 16.14 -11.77 27.46
N GLY A 21 15.97 -10.65 26.77
CA GLY A 21 17.05 -9.86 26.17
C GLY A 21 17.27 -10.13 24.67
N ASP A 22 16.64 -11.14 24.09
CA ASP A 22 16.76 -11.42 22.65
C ASP A 22 16.17 -10.29 21.81
N ASN A 23 16.76 -10.02 20.65
CA ASN A 23 16.13 -9.18 19.63
C ASN A 23 15.02 -9.97 18.94
N LEU A 24 13.79 -9.44 18.97
CA LEU A 24 12.60 -10.15 18.50
C LEU A 24 12.70 -10.55 17.02
N LEU A 25 13.17 -9.68 16.13
CA LEU A 25 13.32 -10.03 14.71
C LEU A 25 14.38 -11.13 14.52
N ALA A 26 15.54 -10.98 15.15
CA ALA A 26 16.62 -11.97 15.01
C ALA A 26 16.18 -13.36 15.51
N LEU A 27 15.43 -13.38 16.60
CA LEU A 27 14.85 -14.58 17.19
C LEU A 27 13.85 -15.27 16.25
N LEU A 28 12.88 -14.51 15.74
CA LEU A 28 11.83 -15.05 14.87
C LEU A 28 12.43 -15.62 13.56
N LEU A 29 13.37 -14.89 12.95
CA LEU A 29 14.04 -15.34 11.73
C LEU A 29 14.92 -16.58 11.95
N SER A 30 15.61 -16.70 13.10
CA SER A 30 16.48 -17.85 13.37
C SER A 30 15.71 -19.15 13.57
N GLN A 31 14.44 -19.04 13.98
CA GLN A 31 13.50 -20.16 14.12
C GLN A 31 12.61 -20.35 12.89
N GLY A 32 12.84 -19.60 11.81
CA GLY A 32 12.19 -19.81 10.52
C GLY A 32 10.84 -19.10 10.34
N ALA A 33 10.48 -18.16 11.21
CA ALA A 33 9.26 -17.38 11.04
C ALA A 33 9.34 -16.50 9.78
N ASP A 34 8.25 -16.47 8.99
CA ASP A 34 8.13 -15.56 7.86
C ASP A 34 7.77 -14.14 8.35
N VAL A 35 8.79 -13.34 8.65
CA VAL A 35 8.65 -11.94 9.03
C VAL A 35 9.32 -11.09 7.97
N ARG A 36 8.57 -10.14 7.37
CA ARG A 36 9.15 -9.19 6.41
C ARG A 36 10.19 -8.31 7.10
N TYR A 37 11.28 -7.97 6.42
CA TYR A 37 12.26 -7.01 6.94
C TYR A 37 13.02 -6.33 5.81
N GLY A 38 13.61 -5.18 6.11
CA GLY A 38 14.46 -4.42 5.19
C GLY A 38 15.70 -3.91 5.90
N CYS A 39 15.61 -2.71 6.49
CA CYS A 39 16.77 -2.00 7.04
C CYS A 39 17.33 -2.55 8.35
N ARG A 40 16.55 -3.33 9.11
CA ARG A 40 16.87 -3.77 10.50
C ARG A 40 17.22 -2.65 11.51
N ALA A 41 17.02 -1.39 11.12
CA ALA A 41 17.31 -0.19 11.91
C ALA A 41 16.02 0.60 12.27
N GLY A 42 14.85 -0.01 12.11
CA GLY A 42 13.56 0.60 12.42
C GLY A 42 13.03 1.63 11.40
N ALA A 43 13.85 2.13 10.49
CA ALA A 43 13.48 3.19 9.56
C ALA A 43 12.41 2.78 8.52
N CYS A 44 12.54 1.58 7.94
CA CYS A 44 11.71 1.13 6.81
C CYS A 44 10.34 0.56 7.21
N GLY A 45 10.07 0.32 8.50
CA GLY A 45 8.79 -0.25 8.97
C GLY A 45 8.46 -1.68 8.53
N ALA A 46 9.16 -2.27 7.56
CA ALA A 46 8.87 -3.58 6.97
C ALA A 46 8.72 -4.74 7.97
N CYS A 47 9.35 -4.66 9.15
CA CYS A 47 9.31 -5.70 10.18
C CYS A 47 8.28 -5.45 11.28
N ARG A 48 7.25 -4.67 10.97
CA ARG A 48 6.17 -4.37 11.91
C ARG A 48 5.35 -5.62 12.18
N LEU A 49 5.11 -5.88 13.46
CA LEU A 49 4.17 -6.86 13.99
C LEU A 49 3.19 -6.12 14.90
N TYR A 50 2.09 -6.77 15.26
CA TYR A 50 1.07 -6.20 16.13
C TYR A 50 0.82 -7.12 17.31
N ASP A 51 0.62 -6.56 18.50
CA ASP A 51 0.16 -7.34 19.65
C ASP A 51 -1.25 -7.86 19.39
N ALA A 52 -1.44 -9.17 19.51
CA ALA A 52 -2.67 -9.86 19.15
C ALA A 52 -3.87 -9.53 20.08
N SER A 53 -3.63 -8.89 21.23
CA SER A 53 -4.66 -8.56 22.22
C SER A 53 -5.20 -7.14 22.10
N ASN A 54 -4.35 -6.19 21.71
CA ASN A 54 -4.69 -4.76 21.69
C ASN A 54 -4.33 -4.04 20.38
N GLY A 55 -3.66 -4.72 19.45
CA GLY A 55 -3.26 -4.17 18.15
C GLY A 55 -2.11 -3.16 18.19
N GLU A 56 -1.43 -3.01 19.32
CA GLU A 56 -0.27 -2.13 19.41
C GLU A 56 0.84 -2.61 18.48
N SER A 57 1.31 -1.70 17.63
CA SER A 57 2.34 -2.02 16.66
C SER A 57 3.73 -2.02 17.30
N ILE A 58 4.56 -3.00 16.94
CA ILE A 58 5.95 -3.10 17.35
C ILE A 58 6.85 -3.29 16.13
N LEU A 59 8.04 -2.69 16.16
CA LEU A 59 9.07 -2.96 15.16
C LEU A 59 9.96 -4.09 15.68
N SER A 60 9.77 -5.31 15.19
CA SER A 60 10.49 -6.47 15.69
C SER A 60 12.02 -6.30 15.68
N CYS A 61 12.59 -5.52 14.75
CA CYS A 61 14.03 -5.24 14.71
C CYS A 61 14.53 -4.30 15.83
N GLN A 62 13.65 -3.53 16.45
CA GLN A 62 13.95 -2.59 17.55
C GLN A 62 13.39 -3.06 18.89
N THR A 63 12.72 -4.22 18.93
CA THR A 63 12.11 -4.76 20.15
C THR A 63 13.01 -5.80 20.79
N THR A 64 13.29 -5.62 22.09
CA THR A 64 13.93 -6.61 22.94
C THR A 64 12.87 -7.42 23.68
N VAL A 65 13.00 -8.75 23.70
CA VAL A 65 12.08 -9.63 24.40
C VAL A 65 12.26 -9.48 25.91
N SER A 66 11.22 -9.01 26.60
CA SER A 66 11.18 -8.87 28.06
C SER A 66 10.13 -9.73 28.75
N SER A 67 9.15 -10.24 27.99
CA SER A 67 8.03 -11.05 28.46
C SER A 67 7.49 -11.92 27.32
N THR A 68 6.62 -12.88 27.64
CA THR A 68 5.78 -13.57 26.65
C THR A 68 4.98 -12.53 25.87
N MET A 69 4.87 -12.72 24.56
CA MET A 69 4.11 -11.85 23.66
C MET A 69 3.19 -12.71 22.79
N SER A 70 2.00 -12.21 22.51
CA SER A 70 1.14 -12.75 21.46
C SER A 70 1.11 -11.73 20.34
N LEU A 71 1.59 -12.10 19.16
CA LEU A 71 1.82 -11.21 18.04
C LEU A 71 1.08 -11.73 16.80
N THR A 72 0.79 -10.82 15.89
CA THR A 72 0.27 -11.15 14.58
C THR A 72 0.94 -10.31 13.50
N ARG A 73 1.05 -10.90 12.31
CA ARG A 73 1.43 -10.18 11.09
C ARG A 73 0.23 -9.41 10.52
N GLN A 74 -0.98 -9.77 10.93
CA GLN A 74 -2.22 -9.13 10.50
C GLN A 74 -2.36 -7.77 11.18
N THR A 75 -2.66 -6.76 10.38
CA THR A 75 -2.93 -5.43 10.92
C THR A 75 -4.30 -5.47 11.58
N PHE A 76 -4.43 -5.00 12.81
CA PHE A 76 -5.75 -4.80 13.42
C PHE A 76 -6.46 -3.70 12.66
N ALA A 77 -7.30 -4.11 11.72
CA ALA A 77 -8.15 -3.19 10.99
C ALA A 77 -9.52 -3.21 11.66
N GLU A 78 -9.78 -2.20 12.49
CA GLU A 78 -11.15 -1.93 12.91
C GLU A 78 -11.95 -1.52 11.68
N SER A 79 -13.03 -2.25 11.41
CA SER A 79 -13.96 -1.90 10.35
C SER A 79 -14.90 -0.83 10.86
N SER A 80 -14.97 0.29 10.15
CA SER A 80 -15.93 1.37 10.38
C SER A 80 -16.86 1.50 9.18
N THR A 81 -18.09 1.96 9.44
CA THR A 81 -19.06 2.23 8.38
C THR A 81 -18.82 3.62 7.81
N PHE A 82 -18.68 3.70 6.49
CA PHE A 82 -18.57 4.95 5.74
C PHE A 82 -19.81 5.14 4.86
N SER A 83 -20.29 6.36 4.77
CA SER A 83 -21.35 6.75 3.83
C SER A 83 -20.73 7.12 2.49
N LEU A 84 -21.26 6.58 1.39
CA LEU A 84 -20.85 6.96 0.05
C LEU A 84 -21.38 8.35 -0.27
N LEU A 85 -20.50 9.32 -0.53
CA LEU A 85 -20.88 10.65 -0.99
C LEU A 85 -21.08 10.68 -2.51
N SER A 86 -20.15 10.09 -3.25
CA SER A 86 -20.20 10.05 -4.71
C SER A 86 -19.48 8.84 -5.29
N ARG A 87 -20.03 8.32 -6.39
CA ARG A 87 -19.41 7.33 -7.28
C ARG A 87 -19.23 7.96 -8.65
N VAL A 88 -18.01 7.98 -9.16
CA VAL A 88 -17.69 8.50 -10.50
C VAL A 88 -17.11 7.37 -11.33
N SER A 89 -17.69 7.09 -12.50
CA SER A 89 -17.05 6.21 -13.48
C SER A 89 -15.92 6.97 -14.16
N LEU A 90 -14.69 6.49 -14.01
CA LEU A 90 -13.52 7.10 -14.64
C LEU A 90 -13.34 6.56 -16.05
N ASP A 91 -13.54 5.25 -16.22
CA ASP A 91 -13.61 4.54 -17.50
C ASP A 91 -14.48 3.26 -17.37
N ASP A 92 -14.37 2.33 -18.32
CA ASP A 92 -15.13 1.08 -18.36
C ASP A 92 -14.70 0.03 -17.30
N VAL A 93 -13.52 0.21 -16.70
CA VAL A 93 -12.88 -0.74 -15.79
C VAL A 93 -12.52 -0.16 -14.43
N SER A 94 -12.80 1.13 -14.19
CA SER A 94 -12.47 1.81 -12.95
C SER A 94 -13.56 2.79 -12.49
N ILE A 95 -13.76 2.83 -11.17
CA ILE A 95 -14.66 3.80 -10.53
C ILE A 95 -13.96 4.46 -9.34
N GLU A 96 -14.17 5.76 -9.18
CA GLU A 96 -13.80 6.52 -7.98
C GLU A 96 -14.96 6.48 -6.98
N LEU A 97 -14.65 6.23 -5.71
CA LEU A 97 -15.57 6.39 -4.59
C LEU A 97 -15.05 7.49 -3.67
N THR A 98 -15.94 8.40 -3.28
CA THR A 98 -15.71 9.36 -2.21
C THR A 98 -16.56 8.99 -1.01
N LEU A 99 -15.93 8.73 0.13
CA LEU A 99 -16.52 8.13 1.32
C LEU A 99 -16.39 9.07 2.53
N LEU A 100 -17.49 9.30 3.24
CA LEU A 100 -17.53 10.06 4.47
C LEU A 100 -17.57 9.10 5.67
N GLY A 101 -16.61 9.26 6.57
CA GLY A 101 -16.51 8.46 7.79
C GLY A 101 -15.31 8.90 8.63
N PRO A 102 -15.03 8.18 9.74
CA PRO A 102 -13.89 8.47 10.59
C PRO A 102 -12.59 8.05 9.88
N SER A 103 -12.00 8.96 9.10
CA SER A 103 -10.73 8.74 8.39
C SER A 103 -9.77 9.89 8.63
N ASP A 104 -8.55 9.53 9.01
CA ASP A 104 -7.33 10.33 8.99
C ASP A 104 -6.32 9.74 7.99
N GLU A 105 -6.78 8.99 6.98
CA GLU A 105 -5.91 8.51 5.89
C GLU A 105 -5.52 9.66 4.95
N PHE A 106 -4.32 9.57 4.39
CA PHE A 106 -3.78 10.52 3.43
C PHE A 106 -3.34 9.80 2.17
N PHE A 107 -3.02 10.57 1.13
CA PHE A 107 -2.52 10.05 -0.14
C PHE A 107 -1.41 9.01 0.07
N GLY A 108 -1.62 7.82 -0.49
CA GLY A 108 -0.68 6.70 -0.45
C GLY A 108 -0.88 5.70 0.70
N ASP A 109 -1.76 5.99 1.66
CA ASP A 109 -2.06 5.05 2.72
C ASP A 109 -2.92 3.88 2.23
N ARG A 110 -2.80 2.73 2.89
CA ARG A 110 -3.53 1.50 2.53
C ARG A 110 -4.86 1.43 3.24
N VAL A 111 -5.91 1.23 2.45
CA VAL A 111 -7.29 1.19 2.91
C VAL A 111 -7.96 -0.05 2.35
N PHE A 112 -8.78 -0.70 3.15
CA PHE A 112 -9.50 -1.90 2.74
C PHE A 112 -11.00 -1.60 2.69
N VAL A 113 -11.64 -1.86 1.55
CA VAL A 113 -13.06 -1.53 1.35
C VAL A 113 -13.85 -2.79 1.06
N SER A 114 -14.96 -2.97 1.76
CA SER A 114 -15.92 -4.04 1.49
C SER A 114 -17.24 -3.46 1.00
N LEU A 115 -17.74 -4.04 -0.09
CA LEU A 115 -19.03 -3.69 -0.66
C LEU A 115 -20.16 -4.35 0.14
N PRO A 116 -21.31 -3.67 0.28
CA PRO A 116 -22.44 -4.24 1.02
C PRO A 116 -22.84 -5.59 0.41
N SER A 117 -22.93 -6.64 1.23
CA SER A 117 -23.66 -7.85 0.86
C SER A 117 -25.15 -7.53 1.02
N LYS A 118 -25.94 -7.76 -0.02
CA LYS A 118 -27.39 -7.87 0.18
C LYS A 118 -27.58 -9.20 0.90
N GLU A 119 -28.17 -9.18 2.10
CA GLU A 119 -28.69 -10.41 2.72
C GLU A 119 -29.48 -11.17 1.63
N LEU A 120 -29.04 -12.38 1.28
CA LEU A 120 -29.90 -13.34 0.59
C LEU A 120 -31.19 -13.48 1.40
N PRO A 121 -32.36 -13.64 0.76
CA PRO A 121 -33.64 -13.75 1.47
C PRO A 121 -33.54 -14.79 2.59
N LYS A 122 -33.97 -14.41 3.79
CA LYS A 122 -33.90 -15.17 5.05
C LYS A 122 -34.67 -16.49 5.00
N GLU A 123 -34.19 -17.47 4.25
CA GLU A 123 -34.70 -18.85 4.27
C GLU A 123 -33.57 -19.85 3.95
N LEU A 124 -32.50 -19.91 4.74
CA LEU A 124 -31.70 -21.13 4.87
C LEU A 124 -31.11 -21.28 6.29
N PRO A 125 -30.93 -22.52 6.76
CA PRO A 125 -30.67 -22.81 8.16
C PRO A 125 -29.31 -22.29 8.61
N LYS A 126 -29.28 -21.74 9.82
CA LYS A 126 -28.06 -21.46 10.58
C LYS A 126 -27.28 -22.77 10.75
N GLU A 127 -26.25 -22.99 9.94
CA GLU A 127 -25.06 -23.80 10.23
C GLU A 127 -24.25 -23.97 8.93
N THR A 128 -23.41 -22.98 8.62
CA THR A 128 -22.07 -23.10 8.00
C THR A 128 -21.60 -21.70 7.59
N SER A 129 -20.46 -21.27 8.12
CA SER A 129 -19.68 -20.05 7.79
C SER A 129 -20.46 -18.75 7.64
N ALA A 130 -20.34 -17.85 8.62
CA ALA A 130 -20.58 -16.43 8.41
C ALA A 130 -19.85 -16.00 7.13
N GLU A 131 -20.56 -15.45 6.14
CA GLU A 131 -19.94 -14.80 4.99
C GLU A 131 -19.00 -13.72 5.52
N GLN A 132 -17.70 -14.02 5.57
CA GLN A 132 -16.69 -13.03 5.92
C GLN A 132 -16.77 -11.95 4.84
N ALA A 133 -17.08 -10.71 5.25
CA ALA A 133 -17.07 -9.57 4.37
C ALA A 133 -15.73 -9.54 3.63
N HIS A 134 -15.77 -9.64 2.30
CA HIS A 134 -14.56 -9.61 1.49
C HIS A 134 -14.11 -8.16 1.33
N PHE A 135 -12.85 -7.89 1.68
CA PHE A 135 -12.25 -6.57 1.64
C PHE A 135 -11.24 -6.47 0.49
N TYR A 136 -11.33 -5.38 -0.26
CA TYR A 136 -10.43 -5.05 -1.36
C TYR A 136 -9.41 -4.01 -0.89
N GLU A 137 -8.11 -4.30 -1.09
CA GLU A 137 -7.04 -3.34 -0.83
C GLU A 137 -7.11 -2.19 -1.86
N CYS A 138 -7.00 -0.97 -1.37
CA CYS A 138 -7.05 0.27 -2.11
C CYS A 138 -5.98 1.22 -1.57
N MET A 139 -5.59 2.19 -2.39
CA MET A 139 -4.79 3.33 -1.95
C MET A 139 -5.72 4.51 -1.64
N ALA A 140 -5.52 5.17 -0.51
CA ALA A 140 -6.15 6.46 -0.22
C ALA A 140 -5.60 7.53 -1.17
N LEU A 141 -6.51 8.33 -1.75
CA LEU A 141 -6.22 9.33 -2.78
C LEU A 141 -6.57 10.75 -2.31
N ASN A 142 -7.06 10.89 -1.09
CA ASN A 142 -7.53 12.15 -0.54
C ASN A 142 -6.41 12.92 0.16
N SER A 143 -6.59 14.24 0.22
CA SER A 143 -5.76 15.11 1.04
C SER A 143 -6.16 15.02 2.51
N ALA A 144 -5.25 15.48 3.38
CA ALA A 144 -5.44 15.64 4.81
C ALA A 144 -6.79 16.24 5.20
N GLY A 145 -7.58 15.51 5.99
CA GLY A 145 -8.85 16.02 6.54
C GLY A 145 -9.98 16.17 5.52
N THR A 146 -9.83 15.63 4.31
CA THR A 146 -10.90 15.56 3.31
C THR A 146 -11.55 14.16 3.30
N PRO A 147 -12.76 13.99 2.74
CA PRO A 147 -13.40 12.69 2.64
C PRO A 147 -12.49 11.66 1.97
N LEU A 148 -12.52 10.42 2.46
CA LEU A 148 -11.70 9.32 1.95
C LEU A 148 -12.03 9.09 0.47
N LYS A 149 -10.99 9.07 -0.36
CA LYS A 149 -11.14 8.82 -1.79
C LYS A 149 -10.36 7.57 -2.16
N VAL A 150 -11.01 6.65 -2.87
CA VAL A 150 -10.42 5.40 -3.35
C VAL A 150 -10.87 5.11 -4.79
N VAL A 151 -10.08 4.34 -5.52
CA VAL A 151 -10.45 3.81 -6.84
C VAL A 151 -10.57 2.30 -6.77
N LEU A 152 -11.68 1.77 -7.28
CA LEU A 152 -11.88 0.34 -7.47
C LEU A 152 -11.62 -0.02 -8.94
N LEU A 153 -10.80 -1.05 -9.16
CA LEU A 153 -10.48 -1.56 -10.49
C LEU A 153 -11.16 -2.91 -10.69
N LYS A 154 -11.90 -3.05 -11.78
CA LYS A 154 -12.69 -4.23 -12.14
C LYS A 154 -11.90 -5.54 -12.07
N GLU A 155 -10.61 -5.52 -12.41
CA GLU A 155 -9.75 -6.70 -12.43
C GLU A 155 -9.48 -7.30 -11.03
N TYR A 156 -9.54 -6.50 -9.97
CA TYR A 156 -9.34 -6.95 -8.59
C TYR A 156 -10.65 -7.31 -7.89
N LEU A 157 -11.79 -7.03 -8.51
CA LEU A 157 -13.10 -7.32 -7.95
C LEU A 157 -13.67 -8.62 -8.53
N SER A 158 -14.49 -9.30 -7.72
CA SER A 158 -15.34 -10.37 -8.27
C SER A 158 -16.34 -9.78 -9.26
N ALA A 159 -16.84 -10.59 -10.20
CA ALA A 159 -17.86 -10.11 -11.14
C ALA A 159 -19.12 -9.59 -10.41
N GLU A 160 -19.49 -10.22 -9.29
CA GLU A 160 -20.63 -9.82 -8.46
C GLU A 160 -20.37 -8.51 -7.71
N ASP A 161 -19.18 -8.36 -7.12
CA ASP A 161 -18.75 -7.14 -6.46
C ASP A 161 -18.65 -5.97 -7.45
N TRP A 162 -18.14 -6.21 -8.67
CA TRP A 162 -18.13 -5.18 -9.70
C TRP A 162 -19.53 -4.68 -10.05
N GLN A 163 -20.49 -5.59 -10.25
CA GLN A 163 -21.88 -5.18 -10.50
C GLN A 163 -22.48 -4.42 -9.31
N ARG A 164 -22.18 -4.84 -8.08
CA ARG A 164 -22.59 -4.12 -6.86
C ARG A 164 -21.99 -2.71 -6.82
N ALA A 165 -20.71 -2.58 -7.13
CA ALA A 165 -20.00 -1.31 -7.14
C ALA A 165 -20.61 -0.32 -8.16
N LEU A 166 -21.04 -0.82 -9.33
CA LEU A 166 -21.65 -0.01 -10.39
C LEU A 166 -23.03 0.57 -10.01
N VAL A 167 -23.78 -0.10 -9.13
CA VAL A 167 -25.13 0.33 -8.72
C VAL A 167 -25.15 1.13 -7.42
N LEU A 168 -23.99 1.41 -6.81
CA LEU A 168 -23.91 2.20 -5.60
C LEU A 168 -24.44 3.63 -5.83
N SER A 169 -25.10 4.14 -4.80
CA SER A 169 -25.79 5.43 -4.72
C SER A 169 -25.33 6.22 -3.49
N SER A 170 -25.52 7.54 -3.51
CA SER A 170 -25.02 8.49 -2.49
C SER A 170 -25.60 8.35 -1.07
N ASN A 171 -26.33 7.27 -0.79
CA ASN A 171 -26.85 6.93 0.54
C ASN A 171 -26.41 5.54 0.99
N ASP A 172 -25.70 4.79 0.14
CA ASP A 172 -25.20 3.48 0.49
C ASP A 172 -24.04 3.59 1.46
N THR A 173 -23.86 2.54 2.25
CA THR A 173 -22.76 2.45 3.21
C THR A 173 -21.82 1.33 2.85
N LEU A 174 -20.53 1.58 3.03
CA LEU A 174 -19.47 0.61 2.84
C LEU A 174 -18.77 0.35 4.18
N ALA A 175 -18.31 -0.87 4.38
CA ALA A 175 -17.42 -1.20 5.48
C ALA A 175 -15.99 -0.88 5.03
N VAL A 176 -15.28 -0.07 5.83
CA VAL A 176 -13.92 0.34 5.54
C VAL A 176 -13.03 -0.03 6.72
N GLN A 177 -11.96 -0.75 6.40
CA GLN A 177 -10.92 -1.17 7.30
C GLN A 177 -9.71 -0.25 7.12
N LEU A 178 -9.39 0.48 8.19
CA LEU A 178 -8.27 1.41 8.23
C LEU A 178 -7.10 0.79 8.98
N SER A 179 -5.88 1.10 8.54
CA SER A 179 -4.68 0.59 9.20
C SER A 179 -4.44 1.35 10.51
N THR A 180 -4.62 0.69 11.65
CA THR A 180 -4.30 1.27 12.96
C THR A 180 -2.82 1.08 13.32
N GLY A 181 -2.23 2.03 14.07
CA GLY A 181 -0.84 1.94 14.54
C GLY A 181 0.26 2.09 13.46
N ILE A 182 -0.12 2.29 12.19
CA ILE A 182 0.81 2.69 11.13
C ILE A 182 0.90 4.21 11.10
N ARG A 183 2.11 4.74 10.99
CA ARG A 183 2.33 6.19 10.83
C ARG A 183 1.89 6.58 9.41
N LYS A 184 0.72 7.21 9.30
CA LYS A 184 0.00 7.58 8.07
C LYS A 184 0.68 8.72 7.29
N GLY A 185 0.35 8.86 6.01
CA GLY A 185 0.85 9.92 5.13
C GLY A 185 2.34 9.84 4.83
N ARG A 186 2.94 8.65 4.97
CA ARG A 186 4.39 8.47 4.84
C ARG A 186 4.88 8.23 3.44
N LEU A 187 4.02 7.92 2.46
CA LEU A 187 4.50 7.52 1.13
C LEU A 187 5.47 8.56 0.54
N LEU A 188 5.03 9.81 0.42
CA LEU A 188 5.86 10.89 -0.14
C LEU A 188 7.01 11.31 0.81
N PHE A 189 6.77 11.23 2.12
CA PHE A 189 7.78 11.53 3.15
C PHE A 189 8.94 10.52 3.15
N GLU A 190 8.64 9.24 3.04
CA GLU A 190 9.64 8.16 3.02
C GLU A 190 10.46 8.16 1.72
N MET A 191 9.90 8.67 0.63
CA MET A 191 10.64 8.85 -0.62
C MET A 191 11.64 10.02 -0.57
N ASP A 192 11.50 10.93 0.42
CA ASP A 192 12.38 12.09 0.63
C ASP A 192 12.51 13.00 -0.61
N ILE A 193 11.36 13.33 -1.24
CA ILE A 193 11.30 14.03 -2.53
C ILE A 193 10.91 15.52 -2.46
N VAL A 194 10.81 16.12 -1.27
CA VAL A 194 10.26 17.49 -1.07
C VAL A 194 10.88 18.52 -2.02
N ASP A 195 12.20 18.46 -2.24
CA ASP A 195 12.94 19.39 -3.12
C ASP A 195 13.57 18.71 -4.33
N ALA A 196 13.21 17.46 -4.58
CA ALA A 196 13.78 16.66 -5.66
C ALA A 196 12.93 16.77 -6.94
N PRO A 197 13.54 16.92 -8.12
CA PRO A 197 12.83 16.74 -9.38
C PRO A 197 12.25 15.34 -9.40
N VAL A 198 10.95 15.20 -9.63
CA VAL A 198 10.27 13.90 -9.58
C VAL A 198 9.37 13.69 -10.79
N VAL A 199 9.39 12.44 -11.29
CA VAL A 199 8.44 11.96 -12.29
C VAL A 199 7.73 10.72 -11.79
N VAL A 200 6.50 10.52 -12.26
CA VAL A 200 5.72 9.31 -12.01
C VAL A 200 5.61 8.51 -13.30
N ILE A 201 5.82 7.21 -13.22
CA ILE A 201 5.64 6.28 -14.33
C ILE A 201 4.63 5.22 -13.87
N SER A 202 3.48 5.13 -14.53
CA SER A 202 2.46 4.13 -14.20
C SER A 202 2.54 2.93 -15.15
N SER A 203 2.25 1.74 -14.64
CA SER A 203 1.77 0.64 -15.50
C SER A 203 0.47 1.05 -16.21
N PRO A 204 0.09 0.41 -17.33
CA PRO A 204 -1.14 0.73 -18.05
C PRO A 204 -2.38 0.72 -17.15
N ASP A 205 -2.49 -0.30 -16.29
CA ASP A 205 -3.64 -0.48 -15.39
C ASP A 205 -3.71 0.59 -14.30
N ASN A 206 -2.59 1.27 -14.04
CA ASN A 206 -2.46 2.34 -13.06
C ASN A 206 -2.43 3.74 -13.70
N ALA A 207 -2.70 3.85 -15.01
CA ALA A 207 -2.76 5.14 -15.70
C ALA A 207 -3.89 6.03 -15.16
N VAL A 208 -4.99 5.44 -14.69
CA VAL A 208 -6.13 6.13 -14.07
C VAL A 208 -5.73 7.01 -12.88
N PHE A 209 -4.58 6.73 -12.25
CA PHE A 209 -4.11 7.46 -11.08
C PHE A 209 -3.33 8.75 -11.40
N GLU A 210 -3.14 9.12 -12.67
CA GLU A 210 -2.36 10.31 -13.05
C GLU A 210 -2.79 11.57 -12.30
N SER A 211 -4.09 11.86 -12.30
CA SER A 211 -4.63 13.10 -11.71
C SER A 211 -4.36 13.18 -10.22
N TYR A 212 -4.52 12.07 -9.48
CA TYR A 212 -4.25 12.03 -8.04
C TYR A 212 -2.76 12.17 -7.74
N TRP A 213 -1.89 11.54 -8.52
CA TRP A 213 -0.44 11.74 -8.41
C TRP A 213 -0.05 13.19 -8.66
N ARG A 214 -0.62 13.82 -9.69
CA ARG A 214 -0.37 15.23 -10.01
C ARG A 214 -0.82 16.14 -8.87
N GLU A 215 -2.03 15.96 -8.35
CA GLU A 215 -2.55 16.74 -7.22
C GLU A 215 -1.67 16.58 -5.98
N ALA A 216 -1.41 15.34 -5.55
CA ALA A 216 -0.62 15.05 -4.36
C ALA A 216 0.84 15.55 -4.46
N LEU A 217 1.48 15.41 -5.63
CA LEU A 217 2.87 15.84 -5.81
C LEU A 217 3.00 17.35 -5.96
N LEU A 218 2.03 18.04 -6.57
CA LEU A 218 2.06 19.51 -6.67
C LEU A 218 1.91 20.17 -5.30
N ASP A 219 1.13 19.57 -4.40
CA ASP A 219 1.03 20.02 -3.00
C ASP A 219 2.30 19.72 -2.20
N TYR A 220 3.06 18.69 -2.58
CA TYR A 220 4.24 18.22 -1.85
C TYR A 220 5.57 18.81 -2.34
N THR A 221 5.73 18.99 -3.65
CA THR A 221 6.96 19.50 -4.27
C THR A 221 6.65 20.39 -5.48
N SER A 222 7.36 21.52 -5.55
CA SER A 222 7.29 22.41 -6.72
C SER A 222 8.03 21.88 -7.95
N ARG A 223 8.72 20.73 -7.83
CA ARG A 223 9.59 20.16 -8.88
C ARG A 223 9.03 18.89 -9.50
N PHE A 224 7.71 18.72 -9.53
CA PHE A 224 7.07 17.67 -10.31
C PHE A 224 7.24 17.94 -11.81
N LEU A 225 7.91 17.03 -12.51
CA LEU A 225 8.27 17.19 -13.93
C LEU A 225 7.33 16.48 -14.89
N GLY A 226 6.46 15.60 -14.40
CA GLY A 226 5.42 14.98 -15.22
C GLY A 226 5.11 13.54 -14.86
N HIS A 227 4.11 13.01 -15.57
CA HIS A 227 3.64 11.64 -15.50
C HIS A 227 3.78 10.97 -16.87
N PHE A 228 4.10 9.68 -16.88
CA PHE A 228 4.11 8.85 -18.08
C PHE A 228 3.41 7.52 -17.82
N ALA A 229 2.47 7.13 -18.69
CA ALA A 229 1.87 5.80 -18.66
C ALA A 229 2.62 4.87 -19.63
N LEU A 230 3.07 3.71 -19.14
CA LEU A 230 3.64 2.69 -20.00
C LEU A 230 2.60 2.16 -20.97
N SER A 231 3.03 1.83 -22.19
CA SER A 231 2.20 1.21 -23.22
C SER A 231 1.76 -0.20 -22.78
N SER A 232 0.51 -0.56 -23.06
CA SER A 232 -0.01 -1.92 -22.85
C SER A 232 0.66 -2.88 -23.83
N ASN A 233 1.55 -3.72 -23.30
CA ASN A 233 2.30 -4.71 -24.05
C ASN A 233 2.13 -6.08 -23.39
N HIS A 234 2.15 -7.15 -24.18
CA HIS A 234 2.07 -8.53 -23.67
C HIS A 234 3.21 -8.86 -22.67
N GLU A 235 4.36 -8.19 -22.82
CA GLU A 235 5.45 -8.18 -21.85
C GLU A 235 5.76 -6.73 -21.49
N LEU A 236 5.37 -6.30 -20.28
CA LEU A 236 5.51 -4.90 -19.86
C LEU A 236 6.98 -4.43 -19.83
N THR A 237 7.93 -5.36 -19.71
CA THR A 237 9.37 -5.09 -19.83
C THR A 237 9.76 -4.52 -21.19
N ARG A 238 9.01 -4.80 -22.27
CA ARG A 238 9.24 -4.19 -23.59
C ARG A 238 8.91 -2.70 -23.61
N SER A 239 7.96 -2.27 -22.77
CA SER A 239 7.63 -0.85 -22.61
C SER A 239 8.79 -0.06 -22.03
N LEU A 240 9.76 -0.70 -21.36
CA LEU A 240 10.98 -0.03 -20.89
C LEU A 240 11.96 0.34 -22.02
N THR A 241 11.81 -0.25 -23.20
CA THR A 241 12.62 0.07 -24.38
C THR A 241 11.91 0.99 -25.37
N ASP A 242 10.74 1.53 -24.99
CA ASP A 242 9.96 2.45 -25.82
C ASP A 242 10.69 3.79 -25.96
N ASP A 243 10.87 4.25 -27.21
CA ASP A 243 11.48 5.54 -27.52
C ASP A 243 10.73 6.70 -26.84
N ALA A 244 9.40 6.57 -26.66
CA ALA A 244 8.59 7.58 -25.98
C ALA A 244 8.97 7.70 -24.49
N LEU A 245 9.18 6.57 -23.80
CA LEU A 245 9.62 6.56 -22.41
C LEU A 245 11.03 7.14 -22.27
N VAL A 246 11.94 6.73 -23.17
CA VAL A 246 13.32 7.23 -23.19
C VAL A 246 13.34 8.75 -23.41
N ALA A 247 12.56 9.25 -24.37
CA ALA A 247 12.43 10.68 -24.64
C ALA A 247 11.85 11.45 -23.45
N PHE A 248 10.81 10.90 -22.80
CA PHE A 248 10.23 11.47 -21.58
C PHE A 248 11.28 11.60 -20.46
N LEU A 249 12.03 10.54 -20.18
CA LEU A 249 13.07 10.54 -19.14
C LEU A 249 14.22 11.48 -19.48
N GLN A 250 14.62 11.58 -20.75
CA GLN A 250 15.64 12.53 -21.19
C GLN A 250 15.18 13.98 -21.02
N ALA A 251 13.92 14.28 -21.34
CA ALA A 251 13.33 15.61 -21.10
C ALA A 251 13.27 15.93 -19.60
N ALA A 252 12.86 14.97 -18.77
CA ALA A 252 12.84 15.13 -17.31
C ALA A 252 14.25 15.33 -16.73
N LEU A 253 15.27 14.61 -17.23
CA LEU A 253 16.66 14.81 -16.84
C LEU A 253 17.18 16.20 -17.22
N ALA A 254 16.79 16.71 -18.40
CA ALA A 254 17.13 18.09 -18.77
C ALA A 254 16.45 19.11 -17.84
N GLY A 255 15.20 18.87 -17.48
CA GLY A 255 14.42 19.68 -16.52
C GLY A 255 14.86 19.52 -15.05
N SER A 256 15.68 18.53 -14.72
CA SER A 256 16.18 18.32 -13.36
C SER A 256 17.29 19.31 -12.95
N GLU A 257 17.80 20.09 -13.91
CA GLU A 257 18.86 21.09 -13.71
C GLU A 257 20.11 20.51 -13.03
N ARG A 258 20.50 19.28 -13.39
CA ARG A 258 21.63 18.53 -12.81
C ARG A 258 21.44 18.07 -11.36
N VAL A 259 20.24 18.19 -10.82
CA VAL A 259 19.85 17.53 -9.57
C VAL A 259 19.40 16.09 -9.88
N ALA A 260 19.61 15.19 -8.92
CA ALA A 260 19.20 13.79 -9.01
C ALA A 260 17.67 13.68 -9.23
N LEU A 261 17.26 13.16 -10.39
CA LEU A 261 15.86 12.90 -10.75
C LEU A 261 15.32 11.71 -9.95
N GLN A 262 14.23 11.88 -9.22
CA GLN A 262 13.50 10.83 -8.52
C GLN A 262 12.43 10.25 -9.43
N LEU A 263 12.27 8.93 -9.40
CA LEU A 263 11.30 8.22 -10.22
C LEU A 263 10.38 7.43 -9.29
N ILE A 264 9.08 7.59 -9.48
CA ILE A 264 8.07 6.77 -8.82
C ILE A 264 7.49 5.85 -9.88
N TYR A 265 7.67 4.54 -9.73
CA TYR A 265 6.99 3.56 -10.56
C TYR A 265 5.76 3.02 -9.82
N HIS A 266 4.57 3.31 -10.36
CA HIS A 266 3.30 2.81 -9.85
C HIS A 266 2.87 1.56 -10.64
N GLY A 267 3.22 0.38 -10.15
CA GLY A 267 2.94 -0.91 -10.79
C GLY A 267 3.74 -2.08 -10.22
N GLN A 268 3.39 -3.31 -10.61
CA GLN A 268 3.94 -4.53 -9.99
C GLN A 268 4.66 -5.48 -10.96
N SER A 269 4.47 -5.32 -12.28
CA SER A 269 4.88 -6.31 -13.29
C SER A 269 6.27 -6.08 -13.91
N VAL A 270 7.06 -5.14 -13.39
CA VAL A 270 8.41 -4.82 -13.87
C VAL A 270 9.38 -4.84 -12.70
N SER A 271 10.43 -5.65 -12.79
CA SER A 271 11.38 -5.80 -11.69
C SER A 271 12.36 -4.64 -11.58
N ALA A 272 12.93 -4.43 -10.40
CA ALA A 272 14.02 -3.48 -10.20
C ALA A 272 15.24 -3.77 -11.08
N LYS A 273 15.47 -5.04 -11.43
CA LYS A 273 16.55 -5.43 -12.35
C LYS A 273 16.30 -4.92 -13.76
N ASP A 274 15.07 -5.03 -14.25
CA ASP A 274 14.71 -4.57 -15.59
C ASP A 274 14.78 -3.04 -15.67
N TRP A 275 14.24 -2.36 -14.66
CA TRP A 275 14.40 -0.90 -14.51
C TRP A 275 15.88 -0.49 -14.48
N ALA A 276 16.73 -1.19 -13.74
CA ALA A 276 18.15 -0.86 -13.64
C ALA A 276 18.88 -0.90 -14.99
N ILE A 277 18.42 -1.71 -15.96
CA ILE A 277 19.00 -1.74 -17.31
C ILE A 277 18.72 -0.42 -18.03
N LEU A 278 17.46 0.02 -18.07
CA LEU A 278 17.05 1.30 -18.65
C LEU A 278 17.72 2.49 -17.94
N LEU A 279 17.64 2.53 -16.61
CA LEU A 279 18.15 3.65 -15.81
C LEU A 279 19.66 3.81 -15.96
N ARG A 280 20.41 2.70 -16.04
CA ARG A 280 21.87 2.76 -16.26
C ARG A 280 22.23 3.40 -17.60
N ALA A 281 21.47 3.12 -18.67
CA ALA A 281 21.69 3.75 -19.98
C ALA A 281 21.52 5.28 -19.92
N LEU A 282 20.61 5.74 -19.06
CA LEU A 282 20.33 7.17 -18.81
C LEU A 282 21.18 7.77 -17.67
N ARG A 283 22.11 6.99 -17.09
CA ARG A 283 22.95 7.37 -15.93
C ARG A 283 22.14 7.78 -14.68
N ILE A 284 20.94 7.24 -14.53
CA ILE A 284 20.13 7.37 -13.32
C ILE A 284 20.51 6.22 -12.37
N ASN A 285 20.74 6.53 -11.10
CA ASN A 285 21.01 5.52 -10.08
C ASN A 285 19.72 4.78 -9.73
N PRO A 286 19.71 3.43 -9.71
CA PRO A 286 18.55 2.65 -9.28
C PRO A 286 18.02 3.00 -7.88
N THR A 287 18.82 3.60 -6.99
CA THR A 287 18.34 4.07 -5.68
C THR A 287 17.39 5.26 -5.76
N GLN A 288 17.27 5.89 -6.93
CA GLN A 288 16.34 6.99 -7.19
C GLN A 288 14.96 6.49 -7.64
N LEU A 289 14.77 5.17 -7.74
CA LEU A 289 13.52 4.53 -8.14
C LEU A 289 12.75 4.05 -6.91
N HIS A 290 11.53 4.55 -6.75
CA HIS A 290 10.59 4.15 -5.72
C HIS A 290 9.47 3.31 -6.34
N PHE A 291 9.14 2.19 -5.70
CA PHE A 291 8.06 1.29 -6.14
C PHE A 291 6.80 1.55 -5.32
N VAL A 292 5.70 1.82 -6.01
CA VAL A 292 4.35 1.94 -5.43
C VAL A 292 3.47 0.88 -6.07
N ARG A 293 2.65 0.24 -5.26
CA ARG A 293 1.86 -0.92 -5.63
C ARG A 293 0.40 -0.59 -5.84
#